data_AF-A0A101GRY9-F1
#
_entry.id   AF-A0A101GRY9-F1
#
_cell.length_a   1.000
_cell.length_b   1.000
_cell.length_c   1.000
_cell.angle_alpha   90.00
_cell.angle_beta   90.00
_cell.angle_gamma   90.00
#
_symmetry.space_group_name_H-M   'P 1'
#
loop_
_entity.id
_entity.type
_entity.pdbx_description
1 polymer ?
#
loop_
_entity_poly.entity_id
_entity_poly.type
_entity_poly.pdbx_seq_one_letter_code
_entity_poly.pdbx_strand_id
1 'polypeptide(L)'
;MAQKDARIRFLERELAEREKEMETMKEYDQPPVPEVEDERLRDLERKVRELEAREQPPVPEARGERLEAEEERLRNLERKMQELEGHDQPPVSGARDERLEAAEEHLRNLERKVRELDDEQPAVSEATEERLEAAEEHLRSLERKVRELEALVKGLMEEVLDVKSVAMKLSRDGEERRKKPAVAEERRAGATLQSEPRATAESRPVHAPEPRAPVRPVEKRQPAPQPAPVPDDVDMELIMQNDGTLKPEPRRPSEYIVASPKFAGAPAKARGKGGKSPERTLFVEQKKRPVDDVIHAEEDDTVDLDR
;
A
#
# COMPACT_ATOMS: atom_id res chain seq x y z
N MET A 1 -31.16 24.54 -42.17
CA MET A 1 -31.37 23.08 -42.02
C MET A 1 -30.02 22.35 -42.05
N ALA A 2 -29.21 22.47 -43.11
CA ALA A 2 -27.94 21.75 -43.28
C ALA A 2 -26.91 21.81 -42.13
N GLN A 3 -26.76 22.93 -41.42
CA GLN A 3 -25.82 23.03 -40.30
C GLN A 3 -26.25 22.21 -39.07
N LYS A 4 -27.56 22.05 -38.85
CA LYS A 4 -28.09 21.23 -37.75
C LYS A 4 -27.82 19.75 -38.03
N ASP A 5 -27.97 19.33 -39.28
CA ASP A 5 -27.73 17.96 -39.72
C ASP A 5 -26.24 17.58 -39.62
N ALA A 6 -25.33 18.53 -39.90
CA ALA A 6 -23.89 18.31 -39.73
C ALA A 6 -23.49 18.13 -38.25
N ARG A 7 -24.09 18.92 -37.35
CA ARG A 7 -23.84 18.83 -35.91
C ARG A 7 -24.39 17.54 -35.31
N ILE A 8 -25.57 17.09 -35.77
CA ILE A 8 -26.15 15.82 -35.35
C ILE A 8 -25.23 14.66 -35.76
N ARG A 9 -24.78 14.61 -37.01
CA ARG A 9 -23.88 13.56 -37.49
C ARG A 9 -22.52 13.53 -36.77
N PHE A 10 -22.03 14.70 -36.33
CA PHE A 10 -20.81 14.79 -35.55
C PHE A 10 -21.01 14.17 -34.16
N LEU A 11 -22.10 14.55 -33.48
CA LEU A 11 -22.43 14.01 -32.16
C LEU A 11 -22.74 12.52 -32.22
N GLU A 12 -23.40 12.03 -33.26
CA GLU A 12 -23.65 10.60 -33.47
C GLU A 12 -22.36 9.79 -33.61
N ARG A 13 -21.35 10.32 -34.32
CA ARG A 13 -20.04 9.66 -34.44
C ARG A 13 -19.26 9.69 -33.13
N GLU A 14 -19.24 10.84 -32.45
CA GLU A 14 -18.56 10.99 -31.17
C GLU A 14 -19.18 10.08 -30.11
N LEU A 15 -20.51 9.92 -30.13
CA LEU A 15 -21.24 9.04 -29.22
C LEU A 15 -21.00 7.57 -29.55
N ALA A 16 -20.95 7.19 -30.83
CA ALA A 16 -20.58 5.83 -31.25
C ALA A 16 -19.12 5.49 -30.89
N GLU A 17 -18.20 6.45 -30.96
CA GLU A 17 -16.80 6.28 -30.57
C GLU A 17 -16.66 6.12 -29.05
N ARG A 18 -17.37 6.95 -28.27
CA ARG A 18 -17.48 6.83 -26.80
C ARG A 18 -18.15 5.53 -26.35
N GLU A 19 -19.19 5.08 -27.04
CA GLU A 19 -19.84 3.79 -26.76
C GLU A 19 -18.89 2.63 -27.01
N LYS A 20 -18.14 2.66 -28.12
CA LYS A 20 -17.11 1.67 -28.42
C LYS A 20 -15.98 1.66 -27.38
N GLU A 21 -15.54 2.84 -26.94
CA GLU A 21 -14.54 2.98 -25.88
C GLU A 21 -15.05 2.42 -24.54
N MET A 22 -16.29 2.76 -24.16
CA MET A 22 -16.95 2.24 -22.96
C MET A 22 -17.18 0.73 -23.01
N GLU A 23 -17.45 0.17 -24.18
CA GLU A 23 -17.59 -1.27 -24.37
C GLU A 23 -16.25 -1.99 -24.20
N THR A 24 -15.17 -1.43 -24.76
CA THR A 24 -13.81 -1.97 -24.54
C THR A 24 -13.37 -1.88 -23.09
N MET A 25 -13.83 -0.89 -22.32
CA MET A 25 -13.53 -0.82 -20.88
C MET A 25 -14.39 -1.77 -20.05
N LYS A 26 -15.65 -2.02 -20.43
CA LYS A 26 -16.56 -2.93 -19.72
C LYS A 26 -16.16 -4.40 -19.83
N GLU A 27 -15.48 -4.80 -20.91
CA GLU A 27 -14.98 -6.17 -21.07
C GLU A 27 -13.91 -6.54 -20.02
N TYR A 28 -13.23 -5.53 -19.42
CA TYR A 28 -12.25 -5.74 -18.35
C TYR A 28 -12.82 -5.68 -16.93
N ASP A 29 -14.09 -5.29 -16.77
CA ASP A 29 -14.70 -5.02 -15.46
C ASP A 29 -15.73 -6.10 -15.05
N GLN A 30 -15.78 -7.21 -15.79
CA GLN A 30 -16.55 -8.39 -15.40
C GLN A 30 -15.65 -9.27 -14.52
N PRO A 31 -15.88 -9.33 -13.19
CA PRO A 31 -15.10 -10.22 -12.33
C PRO A 31 -15.34 -11.67 -12.77
N PRO A 32 -14.30 -12.50 -12.90
CA PRO A 32 -14.49 -13.92 -13.16
C PRO A 32 -15.29 -14.48 -11.99
N VAL A 33 -16.49 -14.99 -12.28
CA VAL A 33 -17.22 -15.83 -11.34
C VAL A 33 -16.27 -16.97 -10.96
N PRO A 34 -15.98 -17.22 -9.68
CA PRO A 34 -15.00 -18.22 -9.32
C PRO A 34 -15.53 -19.60 -9.72
N GLU A 35 -15.03 -20.12 -10.85
CA GLU A 35 -15.24 -21.50 -11.35
C GLU A 35 -14.92 -22.56 -10.29
N VAL A 36 -14.18 -22.17 -9.24
CA VAL A 36 -13.81 -22.95 -8.06
C VAL A 36 -15.04 -23.47 -7.28
N GLU A 37 -16.16 -22.76 -7.27
CA GLU A 37 -17.38 -23.24 -6.59
C GLU A 37 -18.04 -24.40 -7.32
N ASP A 38 -18.00 -24.39 -8.66
CA ASP A 38 -18.57 -25.46 -9.49
C ASP A 38 -17.71 -26.72 -9.45
N GLU A 39 -16.38 -26.59 -9.40
CA GLU A 39 -15.48 -27.72 -9.21
C GLU A 39 -15.70 -28.39 -7.85
N ARG A 40 -15.81 -27.60 -6.78
CA ARG A 40 -16.11 -28.13 -5.44
C ARG A 40 -17.44 -28.87 -5.40
N LEU A 41 -18.46 -28.36 -6.09
CA LEU A 41 -19.77 -29.01 -6.18
C LEU A 41 -19.69 -30.36 -6.92
N ARG A 42 -18.95 -30.41 -8.03
CA ARG A 42 -18.72 -31.65 -8.80
C ARG A 42 -17.92 -32.69 -8.02
N ASP A 43 -16.93 -32.24 -7.25
CA ASP A 43 -16.15 -33.11 -6.37
C ASP A 43 -17.00 -33.67 -5.23
N LEU A 44 -17.90 -32.86 -4.68
CA LEU A 44 -18.84 -33.30 -3.65
C LEU A 44 -19.84 -34.31 -4.22
N GLU A 45 -20.41 -34.06 -5.41
CA GLU A 45 -21.31 -34.99 -6.09
C GLU A 45 -20.62 -36.32 -6.42
N ARG A 46 -19.34 -36.28 -6.83
CA ARG A 46 -18.53 -37.48 -7.05
C ARG A 46 -18.31 -38.26 -5.75
N LYS A 47 -18.01 -37.58 -4.64
CA LYS A 47 -17.84 -38.20 -3.33
C LYS A 47 -19.13 -38.81 -2.81
N VAL A 48 -20.28 -38.15 -3.03
CA VAL A 48 -21.60 -38.70 -2.67
C VAL A 48 -21.88 -39.98 -3.45
N ARG A 49 -21.64 -40.00 -4.77
CA ARG A 49 -21.78 -41.22 -5.58
C ARG A 49 -20.83 -42.34 -5.14
N GLU A 50 -19.60 -42.01 -4.73
CA GLU A 50 -18.64 -42.99 -4.21
C GLU A 50 -19.10 -43.59 -2.87
N LEU A 51 -19.65 -42.77 -1.98
CA LEU A 51 -20.19 -43.22 -0.70
C LEU A 51 -21.46 -44.06 -0.89
N GLU A 52 -22.35 -43.65 -1.79
CA GLU A 52 -23.56 -44.40 -2.13
C GLU A 52 -23.22 -45.77 -2.75
N ALA A 53 -22.16 -45.85 -3.57
CA ALA A 53 -21.66 -47.11 -4.10
C ALA A 53 -21.01 -48.01 -3.02
N ARG A 54 -20.44 -47.43 -1.96
CA ARG A 54 -19.91 -48.17 -0.82
C ARG A 54 -20.99 -48.63 0.15
N GLU A 55 -22.10 -47.90 0.23
CA GLU A 55 -23.22 -48.19 1.13
C GLU A 55 -24.20 -49.23 0.57
N GLN A 56 -24.13 -49.53 -0.74
CA GLN A 56 -24.83 -50.69 -1.29
C GLN A 56 -24.23 -51.99 -0.74
N PRO A 57 -25.03 -52.85 -0.08
CA PRO A 57 -24.55 -54.14 0.38
C PRO A 57 -24.11 -54.97 -0.84
N PRO A 58 -22.96 -55.67 -0.78
CA PRO A 58 -22.50 -56.46 -1.91
C PRO A 58 -23.55 -57.52 -2.25
N VAL A 59 -23.86 -57.62 -3.55
CA VAL A 59 -24.72 -58.65 -4.16
C VAL A 59 -24.33 -60.02 -3.57
N PRO A 60 -25.27 -60.89 -3.20
CA PRO A 60 -24.97 -62.14 -2.49
C PRO A 60 -23.95 -63.03 -3.21
N GLU A 61 -23.86 -62.96 -4.53
CA GLU A 61 -22.82 -63.64 -5.33
C GLU A 61 -21.40 -63.15 -4.99
N ALA A 62 -21.20 -61.84 -4.84
CA ALA A 62 -19.92 -61.26 -4.44
C ALA A 62 -19.56 -61.56 -2.97
N ARG A 63 -20.54 -61.90 -2.12
CA ARG A 63 -20.29 -62.42 -0.76
C ARG A 63 -19.79 -63.86 -0.81
N GLY A 64 -20.36 -64.70 -1.67
CA GLY A 64 -19.90 -66.08 -1.88
C GLY A 64 -18.46 -66.11 -2.38
N GLU A 65 -18.15 -65.34 -3.42
CA GLU A 65 -16.79 -65.25 -3.97
C GLU A 65 -15.76 -64.71 -2.97
N ARG A 66 -16.16 -63.74 -2.13
CA ARG A 66 -15.29 -63.23 -1.05
C ARG A 66 -15.03 -64.26 0.04
N LEU A 67 -16.04 -65.04 0.41
CA LEU A 67 -15.89 -66.11 1.40
C LEU A 67 -15.03 -67.25 0.84
N GLU A 68 -15.21 -67.64 -0.42
CA GLU A 68 -14.37 -68.64 -1.07
C GLU A 68 -12.91 -68.16 -1.18
N ALA A 69 -12.69 -66.89 -1.55
CA ALA A 69 -11.35 -66.30 -1.57
C ALA A 69 -10.74 -66.20 -0.16
N GLU A 70 -11.54 -65.96 0.87
CA GLU A 70 -11.08 -65.94 2.26
C GLU A 70 -10.76 -67.35 2.76
N GLU A 71 -11.58 -68.35 2.43
CA GLU A 71 -11.30 -69.76 2.72
C GLU A 71 -10.03 -70.24 2.03
N GLU A 72 -9.81 -69.85 0.77
CA GLU A 72 -8.57 -70.17 0.05
C GLU A 72 -7.37 -69.46 0.69
N ARG A 73 -7.53 -68.20 1.14
CA ARG A 73 -6.50 -67.48 1.91
C ARG A 73 -6.17 -68.19 3.22
N LEU A 74 -7.18 -68.67 3.95
CA LEU A 74 -6.98 -69.41 5.19
C LEU A 74 -6.27 -70.75 4.93
N ARG A 75 -6.65 -71.49 3.89
CA ARG A 75 -5.95 -72.73 3.48
C ARG A 75 -4.51 -72.47 3.04
N ASN A 76 -4.25 -71.35 2.35
CA ASN A 76 -2.89 -70.93 1.99
C ASN A 76 -2.09 -70.52 3.24
N LEU A 77 -2.71 -69.83 4.19
CA LEU A 77 -2.09 -69.45 5.46
C LEU A 77 -1.77 -70.70 6.31
N GLU A 78 -2.67 -71.67 6.34
CA GLU A 78 -2.48 -72.96 7.03
C GLU A 78 -1.33 -73.75 6.40
N ARG A 79 -1.26 -73.85 5.07
CA ARG A 79 -0.10 -74.45 4.39
C ARG A 79 1.19 -73.70 4.72
N LYS A 80 1.16 -72.37 4.75
CA LYS A 80 2.33 -71.54 5.09
C LYS A 80 2.75 -71.68 6.56
N MET A 81 1.80 -71.88 7.46
CA MET A 81 2.06 -72.19 8.87
C MET A 81 2.69 -73.58 9.00
N GLN A 82 2.22 -74.58 8.27
CA GLN A 82 2.84 -75.91 8.21
C GLN A 82 4.25 -75.88 7.61
N GLU A 83 4.50 -75.02 6.61
CA GLU A 83 5.84 -74.79 6.05
C GLU A 83 6.78 -74.11 7.05
N LEU A 84 6.28 -73.13 7.83
CA LEU A 84 7.04 -72.45 8.89
C LEU A 84 7.30 -73.38 10.09
N GLU A 85 6.37 -74.28 10.40
CA GLU A 85 6.49 -75.28 11.47
C GLU A 85 7.43 -76.44 11.07
N GLY A 86 7.57 -76.72 9.77
CA GLY A 86 8.51 -77.72 9.22
C GLY A 86 9.94 -77.21 8.96
N HIS A 87 10.25 -75.95 9.25
CA HIS A 87 11.57 -75.35 9.08
C HIS A 87 12.22 -75.01 10.43
N ASP A 88 12.83 -76.01 11.07
CA ASP A 88 13.92 -75.80 12.03
C ASP A 88 15.21 -75.37 11.29
N GLN A 89 15.13 -74.29 10.51
CA GLN A 89 16.33 -73.54 10.12
C GLN A 89 16.33 -72.24 10.92
N PRO A 90 17.35 -71.98 11.76
CA PRO A 90 17.51 -70.66 12.33
C PRO A 90 17.63 -69.66 11.17
N PRO A 91 16.94 -68.50 11.23
CA PRO A 91 17.16 -67.45 10.24
C PRO A 91 18.65 -67.11 10.27
N VAL A 92 19.24 -66.88 9.11
CA VAL A 92 20.65 -66.52 8.92
C VAL A 92 21.01 -65.38 9.88
N SER A 93 21.55 -65.73 11.06
CA SER A 93 21.74 -64.82 12.21
C SER A 93 22.56 -63.61 11.79
N GLY A 94 23.61 -63.85 10.99
CA GLY A 94 24.52 -62.81 10.52
C GLY A 94 23.84 -61.66 9.78
N ALA A 95 22.84 -61.91 8.93
CA ALA A 95 22.20 -60.82 8.17
C ALA A 95 21.27 -59.94 9.02
N ARG A 96 20.74 -60.47 10.14
CA ARG A 96 19.99 -59.68 11.12
C ARG A 96 20.93 -58.92 12.04
N ASP A 97 22.03 -59.56 12.43
CA ASP A 97 23.06 -58.97 13.28
C ASP A 97 23.78 -57.80 12.56
N GLU A 98 24.11 -57.94 11.28
CA GLU A 98 24.68 -56.87 10.44
C GLU A 98 23.73 -55.67 10.27
N ARG A 99 22.42 -55.92 10.13
CA ARG A 99 21.41 -54.85 10.04
C ARG A 99 21.23 -54.12 11.36
N LEU A 100 21.33 -54.84 12.47
CA LEU A 100 21.30 -54.26 13.81
C LEU A 100 22.55 -53.42 14.05
N GLU A 101 23.74 -53.92 13.68
CA GLU A 101 25.00 -53.19 13.79
C GLU A 101 24.99 -51.90 12.95
N ALA A 102 24.51 -51.97 11.70
CA ALA A 102 24.35 -50.79 10.84
C ALA A 102 23.34 -49.77 11.42
N ALA A 103 22.26 -50.24 12.05
CA ALA A 103 21.29 -49.37 12.71
C ALA A 103 21.87 -48.71 13.97
N GLU A 104 22.68 -49.44 14.74
CA GLU A 104 23.40 -48.90 15.90
C GLU A 104 24.44 -47.86 15.47
N GLU A 105 25.18 -48.09 14.39
CA GLU A 105 26.08 -47.08 13.83
C GLU A 105 25.34 -45.84 13.33
N HIS A 106 24.18 -46.01 12.68
CA HIS A 106 23.33 -44.90 12.28
C HIS A 106 22.82 -44.09 13.49
N LEU A 107 22.42 -44.77 14.57
CA LEU A 107 22.06 -44.11 15.83
C LEU A 107 23.24 -43.35 16.43
N ARG A 108 24.45 -43.93 16.45
CA ARG A 108 25.66 -43.22 16.91
C ARG A 108 26.01 -42.02 16.03
N ASN A 109 25.78 -42.11 14.73
CA ASN A 109 25.95 -40.99 13.79
C ASN A 109 24.92 -39.88 14.06
N LEU A 110 23.65 -40.23 14.24
CA LEU A 110 22.58 -39.31 14.62
C LEU A 110 22.88 -38.62 15.96
N GLU A 111 23.31 -39.38 16.97
CA GLU A 111 23.70 -38.82 18.28
C GLU A 111 24.88 -37.85 18.16
N ARG A 112 25.85 -38.11 17.28
CA ARG A 112 26.91 -37.14 16.98
C ARG A 112 26.37 -35.88 16.31
N LYS A 113 25.45 -36.02 15.35
CA LYS A 113 24.84 -34.88 14.67
C LYS A 113 23.94 -34.06 15.61
N VAL A 114 23.24 -34.70 16.53
CA VAL A 114 22.45 -34.02 17.56
C VAL A 114 23.36 -33.21 18.48
N ARG A 115 24.48 -33.78 18.96
CA ARG A 115 25.47 -33.03 19.75
C ARG A 115 26.06 -31.83 18.99
N GLU A 116 26.37 -32.02 17.70
CA GLU A 116 26.86 -30.93 16.84
C GLU A 116 25.81 -29.83 16.67
N LEU A 117 24.54 -30.19 16.51
CA LEU A 117 23.43 -29.23 16.44
C LEU A 117 23.22 -28.53 17.79
N ASP A 118 23.33 -29.24 18.91
CA ASP A 118 23.23 -28.66 20.26
C ASP A 118 24.36 -27.65 20.53
N ASP A 119 25.55 -27.88 19.97
CA ASP A 119 26.70 -26.95 20.05
C ASP A 119 26.53 -25.74 19.10
N GLU A 120 25.82 -25.90 17.97
CA GLU A 120 25.52 -24.82 17.00
C GLU A 120 24.31 -23.95 17.40
N GLN A 121 23.34 -24.50 18.14
CA GLN A 121 22.16 -23.80 18.67
C GLN A 121 22.49 -22.52 19.46
N PRO A 122 23.44 -22.49 20.42
CA PRO A 122 23.77 -21.27 21.14
C PRO A 122 24.40 -20.22 20.22
N ALA A 123 25.24 -20.62 19.26
CA ALA A 123 25.88 -19.68 18.33
C ALA A 123 24.87 -19.03 17.37
N VAL A 124 23.86 -19.78 16.90
CA VAL A 124 22.78 -19.22 16.08
C VAL A 124 21.88 -18.32 16.92
N SER A 125 21.58 -18.71 18.16
CA SER A 125 20.74 -17.93 19.08
C SER A 125 21.40 -16.59 19.42
N GLU A 126 22.67 -16.59 19.82
CA GLU A 126 23.45 -15.38 20.09
C GLU A 126 23.55 -14.48 18.85
N ALA A 127 23.85 -15.04 17.67
CA ALA A 127 23.90 -14.26 16.44
C ALA A 127 22.54 -13.62 16.08
N THR A 128 21.43 -14.30 16.39
CA THR A 128 20.09 -13.73 16.21
C THR A 128 19.78 -12.66 17.25
N GLU A 129 20.19 -12.84 18.50
CA GLU A 129 20.02 -11.86 19.57
C GLU A 129 20.84 -10.59 19.29
N GLU A 130 22.11 -10.71 18.94
CA GLU A 130 22.95 -9.57 18.54
C GLU A 130 22.34 -8.79 17.36
N ARG A 131 21.77 -9.52 16.39
CA ARG A 131 21.08 -8.91 15.25
C ARG A 131 19.80 -8.19 15.66
N LEU A 132 19.06 -8.72 16.63
CA LEU A 132 17.86 -8.08 17.20
C LEU A 132 18.25 -6.82 17.98
N GLU A 133 19.29 -6.89 18.81
CA GLU A 133 19.81 -5.73 19.54
C GLU A 133 20.27 -4.62 18.59
N ALA A 134 21.03 -4.96 17.55
CA ALA A 134 21.43 -3.99 16.52
C ALA A 134 20.22 -3.37 15.79
N ALA A 135 19.17 -4.16 15.53
CA ALA A 135 17.93 -3.67 14.93
C ALA A 135 17.17 -2.73 15.88
N GLU A 136 17.13 -3.02 17.18
CA GLU A 136 16.54 -2.16 18.19
C GLU A 136 17.30 -0.84 18.36
N GLU A 137 18.64 -0.88 18.37
CA GLU A 137 19.46 0.33 18.41
C GLU A 137 19.21 1.21 17.19
N HIS A 138 19.11 0.60 16.01
CA HIS A 138 18.77 1.31 14.77
C HIS A 138 17.35 1.92 14.84
N LEU A 139 16.37 1.19 15.39
CA LEU A 139 15.02 1.70 15.61
C LEU A 139 15.02 2.91 16.54
N ARG A 140 15.72 2.84 17.68
CA ARG A 140 15.85 3.96 18.62
C ARG A 140 16.52 5.17 17.96
N SER A 141 17.50 4.95 17.08
CA SER A 141 18.14 6.03 16.31
C SER A 141 17.17 6.69 15.33
N LEU A 142 16.39 5.88 14.59
CA LEU A 142 15.34 6.37 13.70
C LEU A 142 14.28 7.19 14.45
N GLU A 143 13.81 6.71 15.61
CA GLU A 143 12.85 7.45 16.43
C GLU A 143 13.37 8.82 16.85
N ARG A 144 14.65 8.92 17.25
CA ARG A 144 15.27 10.21 17.58
C ARG A 144 15.30 11.14 16.37
N LYS A 145 15.67 10.64 15.19
CA LYS A 145 15.67 11.41 13.94
C LYS A 145 14.26 11.87 13.55
N VAL A 146 13.24 11.03 13.75
CA VAL A 146 11.84 11.42 13.52
C VAL A 146 11.45 12.57 14.46
N ARG A 147 11.76 12.49 15.75
CA ARG A 147 11.50 13.58 16.71
C ARG A 147 12.24 14.88 16.35
N GLU A 148 13.48 14.77 15.87
CA GLU A 148 14.26 15.92 15.39
C GLU A 148 13.63 16.55 14.14
N LEU A 149 13.24 15.75 13.16
CA LEU A 149 12.54 16.21 11.96
C LEU A 149 11.19 16.86 12.30
N GLU A 150 10.43 16.29 13.23
CA GLU A 150 9.19 16.89 13.72
C GLU A 150 9.43 18.27 14.35
N ALA A 151 10.51 18.44 15.11
CA ALA A 151 10.87 19.73 15.69
C ALA A 151 11.25 20.75 14.61
N LEU A 152 12.03 20.33 13.61
CA LEU A 152 12.38 21.18 12.46
C LEU A 152 11.14 21.60 11.66
N VAL A 153 10.22 20.67 11.39
CA VAL A 153 8.97 20.97 10.67
C VAL A 153 8.10 21.95 11.46
N LYS A 154 8.02 21.80 12.79
CA LYS A 154 7.31 22.75 13.65
C LYS A 154 7.94 24.15 13.60
N GLY A 155 9.27 24.23 13.73
CA GLY A 155 9.99 25.51 13.62
C GLY A 155 9.79 26.19 12.26
N LEU A 156 9.90 25.43 11.16
CA LEU A 156 9.66 25.95 9.82
C LEU A 156 8.22 26.43 9.63
N MET A 157 7.24 25.72 10.21
CA MET A 157 5.84 26.13 10.17
C MET A 157 5.61 27.46 10.88
N GLU A 158 6.26 27.69 12.02
CA GLU A 158 6.22 28.97 12.73
C GLU A 158 6.84 30.09 11.89
N GLU A 159 8.02 29.87 11.29
CA GLU A 159 8.67 30.85 10.42
C GLU A 159 7.81 31.20 9.19
N VAL A 160 7.15 30.22 8.58
CA VAL A 160 6.23 30.45 7.45
C VAL A 160 5.03 31.31 7.87
N LEU A 161 4.49 31.10 9.08
CA LEU A 161 3.42 31.93 9.61
C LEU A 161 3.90 33.36 9.88
N ASP A 162 5.11 33.54 10.40
CA ASP A 162 5.71 34.86 10.59
C ASP A 162 5.92 35.59 9.26
N VAL A 163 6.48 34.90 8.25
CA VAL A 163 6.65 35.45 6.89
C VAL A 163 5.30 35.83 6.28
N LYS A 164 4.27 34.98 6.44
CA LYS A 164 2.91 35.30 5.99
C LYS A 164 2.38 36.56 6.68
N SER A 165 2.65 36.73 7.97
CA SER A 165 2.23 37.92 8.71
C SER A 165 2.90 39.20 8.18
N VAL A 166 4.20 39.13 7.87
CA VAL A 166 4.96 40.23 7.27
C VAL A 166 4.44 40.53 5.87
N ALA A 167 4.25 39.51 5.04
CA ALA A 167 3.69 39.65 3.69
C ALA A 167 2.28 40.26 3.72
N MET A 168 1.42 39.85 4.66
CA MET A 168 0.08 40.42 4.84
C MET A 168 0.13 41.90 5.23
N LYS A 169 1.03 42.29 6.15
CA LYS A 169 1.26 43.70 6.51
C LYS A 169 1.72 44.52 5.30
N LEU A 170 2.70 44.01 4.55
CA LEU A 170 3.20 44.68 3.35
C LEU A 170 2.15 44.79 2.24
N SER A 171 1.34 43.75 2.04
CA SER A 171 0.22 43.78 1.09
C SER A 171 -0.80 44.84 1.47
N ARG A 172 -1.14 44.93 2.76
CA ARG A 172 -2.05 45.94 3.28
C ARG A 172 -1.49 47.35 3.11
N ASP A 173 -0.23 47.58 3.48
CA ASP A 173 0.45 48.85 3.30
C ASP A 173 0.53 49.26 1.82
N GLY A 174 0.80 48.29 0.94
CA GLY A 174 0.81 48.49 -0.52
C GLY A 174 -0.57 48.83 -1.08
N GLU A 175 -1.64 48.18 -0.61
CA GLU A 175 -3.01 48.52 -0.97
C GLU A 175 -3.43 49.90 -0.45
N GLU A 176 -3.07 50.25 0.79
CA GLU A 176 -3.39 51.55 1.39
C GLU A 176 -2.68 52.69 0.62
N ARG A 177 -1.43 52.47 0.20
CA ARG A 177 -0.69 53.39 -0.69
C ARG A 177 -1.28 53.48 -2.09
N ARG A 178 -1.94 52.43 -2.60
CA ARG A 178 -2.66 52.45 -3.89
C ARG A 178 -4.04 53.11 -3.79
N LYS A 179 -4.72 52.99 -2.65
CA LYS A 179 -6.06 53.57 -2.39
C LYS A 179 -6.00 55.06 -2.05
N LYS A 180 -4.92 55.55 -1.44
CA LYS A 180 -4.62 56.98 -1.37
C LYS A 180 -4.06 57.40 -2.73
N PRO A 181 -4.73 58.26 -3.52
CA PRO A 181 -4.11 58.76 -4.74
C PRO A 181 -2.83 59.50 -4.35
N ALA A 182 -1.74 59.20 -5.05
CA ALA A 182 -0.52 59.98 -5.03
C ALA A 182 -0.81 61.40 -5.53
N VAL A 183 -1.39 62.23 -4.66
CA VAL A 183 -1.42 63.68 -4.84
C VAL A 183 -0.12 64.19 -4.24
N ALA A 184 0.75 64.63 -5.13
CA ALA A 184 2.01 65.34 -4.89
C ALA A 184 3.18 64.51 -4.34
N GLU A 185 3.98 63.95 -5.24
CA GLU A 185 5.45 64.03 -5.18
C GLU A 185 6.04 63.52 -6.49
N GLU A 186 5.81 64.25 -7.58
CA GLU A 186 6.68 64.17 -8.75
C GLU A 186 6.62 65.50 -9.48
N ARG A 187 7.47 66.44 -9.04
CA ARG A 187 8.06 67.57 -9.78
C ARG A 187 8.56 68.63 -8.79
N ARG A 188 9.81 68.50 -8.33
CA ARG A 188 10.75 69.62 -8.29
C ARG A 188 12.18 69.12 -8.20
N ALA A 189 12.97 69.67 -9.11
CA ALA A 189 14.38 69.46 -9.28
C ALA A 189 15.20 70.06 -8.12
N GLY A 190 16.41 69.52 -7.92
CA GLY A 190 17.61 70.33 -7.79
C GLY A 190 17.99 70.82 -6.38
N ALA A 191 19.14 70.29 -5.92
CA ALA A 191 20.27 71.02 -5.33
C ALA A 191 20.06 71.87 -4.07
N THR A 192 20.70 71.45 -2.96
CA THR A 192 21.78 72.15 -2.19
C THR A 192 22.01 71.35 -0.88
N LEU A 193 23.15 70.68 -0.68
CA LEU A 193 24.44 71.15 -0.15
C LEU A 193 24.42 71.64 1.32
N GLN A 194 25.38 71.10 2.10
CA GLN A 194 25.95 71.50 3.42
C GLN A 194 25.17 70.97 4.66
N SER A 195 25.80 70.36 5.67
CA SER A 195 27.11 70.65 6.28
C SER A 195 27.79 69.44 6.96
N GLU A 196 29.11 69.41 6.84
CA GLU A 196 30.12 68.59 7.55
C GLU A 196 30.21 68.95 9.06
N PRO A 197 30.89 68.15 9.91
CA PRO A 197 32.29 68.47 10.22
C PRO A 197 33.26 67.27 10.33
N ARG A 198 34.50 67.56 9.93
CA ARG A 198 35.71 66.72 9.83
C ARG A 198 36.21 66.04 11.11
N ALA A 199 36.86 64.89 10.93
CA ALA A 199 38.09 64.52 11.64
C ALA A 199 39.03 63.63 10.79
N THR A 200 40.14 64.24 10.34
CA THR A 200 41.56 63.75 10.28
C THR A 200 42.05 62.57 9.39
N ALA A 201 43.13 62.90 8.65
CA ALA A 201 44.27 62.11 8.12
C ALA A 201 44.06 61.27 6.83
N GLU A 202 44.44 61.79 5.64
CA GLU A 202 45.74 61.64 4.94
C GLU A 202 46.09 60.18 4.58
N SER A 203 46.07 59.74 3.31
CA SER A 203 47.09 60.08 2.30
C SER A 203 46.69 59.61 0.88
N ARG A 204 47.13 60.37 -0.14
CA ARG A 204 47.17 60.09 -1.60
C ARG A 204 48.62 60.42 -2.04
N PRO A 205 49.09 60.34 -3.31
CA PRO A 205 48.58 59.76 -4.58
C PRO A 205 49.67 59.07 -5.46
N VAL A 206 49.32 58.45 -6.62
CA VAL A 206 50.03 58.65 -7.92
C VAL A 206 49.06 58.46 -9.11
N HIS A 207 49.20 59.32 -10.12
CA HIS A 207 48.44 59.58 -11.37
C HIS A 207 48.72 58.60 -12.54
N ALA A 208 47.72 58.19 -13.35
CA ALA A 208 47.31 58.66 -14.72
C ALA A 208 48.17 58.13 -15.91
N PRO A 209 47.77 58.19 -17.22
CA PRO A 209 46.56 58.74 -17.86
C PRO A 209 45.89 57.87 -18.98
N GLU A 210 44.74 58.32 -19.47
CA GLU A 210 44.03 57.89 -20.70
C GLU A 210 44.54 58.66 -21.94
N PRO A 211 44.32 58.19 -23.19
CA PRO A 211 43.49 59.00 -24.10
C PRO A 211 42.66 58.24 -25.18
N ARG A 212 41.39 58.68 -25.29
CA ARG A 212 40.59 59.04 -26.49
C ARG A 212 40.37 58.06 -27.67
N ALA A 213 39.07 57.88 -27.96
CA ALA A 213 38.42 57.23 -29.11
C ALA A 213 38.71 57.89 -30.48
N PRO A 214 38.18 57.34 -31.59
CA PRO A 214 36.96 57.97 -32.14
C PRO A 214 35.96 57.07 -32.92
N VAL A 215 34.75 57.63 -33.09
CA VAL A 215 33.72 57.45 -34.16
C VAL A 215 32.75 56.24 -34.11
N ARG A 216 31.45 56.58 -33.95
CA ARG A 216 30.24 55.75 -34.21
C ARG A 216 29.98 55.58 -35.72
N PRO A 217 29.21 54.56 -36.13
CA PRO A 217 27.83 54.90 -36.49
C PRO A 217 26.77 53.92 -35.97
N VAL A 218 25.54 54.41 -36.01
CA VAL A 218 24.27 53.87 -35.54
C VAL A 218 23.84 52.63 -36.33
N GLU A 219 23.47 51.54 -35.65
CA GLU A 219 22.54 50.56 -36.22
C GLU A 219 21.61 49.95 -35.15
N LYS A 220 20.39 49.66 -35.60
CA LYS A 220 19.18 49.41 -34.81
C LYS A 220 19.15 47.98 -34.25
N ARG A 221 18.63 47.86 -33.01
CA ARG A 221 17.85 46.75 -32.42
C ARG A 221 18.11 45.31 -32.93
N GLN A 222 18.55 44.46 -32.01
CA GLN A 222 17.78 43.28 -31.56
C GLN A 222 18.34 42.77 -30.20
N PRO A 223 17.51 42.63 -29.14
CA PRO A 223 17.92 41.96 -27.91
C PRO A 223 17.92 40.43 -28.10
N ALA A 224 18.88 39.78 -27.43
CA ALA A 224 19.04 38.33 -27.35
C ALA A 224 17.74 37.59 -26.96
N PRO A 225 17.56 36.32 -27.38
CA PRO A 225 16.37 35.54 -27.03
C PRO A 225 16.26 35.39 -25.51
N GLN A 226 15.13 35.86 -24.98
CA GLN A 226 14.69 35.57 -23.63
C GLN A 226 14.44 34.06 -23.51
N PRO A 227 14.84 33.40 -22.42
CA PRO A 227 14.34 32.06 -22.12
C PRO A 227 12.83 32.13 -21.96
N ALA A 228 12.13 31.17 -22.56
CA ALA A 228 10.67 31.06 -22.54
C ALA A 228 10.12 31.08 -21.09
N PRO A 229 8.90 31.59 -20.88
CA PRO A 229 8.22 31.46 -19.60
C PRO A 229 8.03 29.98 -19.30
N VAL A 230 8.59 29.54 -18.18
CA VAL A 230 8.24 28.25 -17.57
C VAL A 230 6.75 28.37 -17.23
N PRO A 231 5.86 27.53 -17.79
CA PRO A 231 4.48 27.53 -17.34
C PRO A 231 4.47 27.04 -15.89
N ASP A 232 4.18 27.98 -14.99
CA ASP A 232 3.95 27.75 -13.57
C ASP A 232 2.93 26.61 -13.38
N ASP A 233 3.28 25.72 -12.45
CA ASP A 233 2.38 25.23 -11.40
C ASP A 233 0.97 24.85 -11.85
N VAL A 234 0.85 23.81 -12.68
CA VAL A 234 -0.27 22.89 -12.46
C VAL A 234 0.04 22.24 -11.12
N ASP A 235 -0.80 22.40 -10.10
CA ASP A 235 -0.62 21.70 -8.81
C ASP A 235 -0.60 20.18 -9.10
N MET A 236 0.60 19.64 -9.29
CA MET A 236 0.82 18.23 -9.59
C MET A 236 0.79 17.50 -8.27
N GLU A 237 -0.36 16.89 -7.95
CA GLU A 237 -0.47 16.08 -6.74
C GLU A 237 0.24 14.75 -6.95
N LEU A 238 0.99 14.32 -5.94
CA LEU A 238 1.57 12.98 -5.91
C LEU A 238 0.47 11.99 -5.56
N ILE A 239 -0.01 11.26 -6.56
CA ILE A 239 -1.04 10.25 -6.40
C ILE A 239 -0.37 8.88 -6.30
N MET A 240 -0.72 8.14 -5.26
CA MET A 240 -0.31 6.74 -5.11
C MET A 240 -1.03 5.87 -6.13
N GLN A 241 -0.23 5.19 -6.93
CA GLN A 241 -0.68 4.26 -7.95
C GLN A 241 -0.90 2.86 -7.34
N ASN A 242 -1.54 1.97 -8.09
CA ASN A 242 -1.79 0.58 -7.65
C ASN A 242 -0.50 -0.23 -7.42
N ASP A 243 0.62 0.21 -8.01
CA ASP A 243 1.95 -0.38 -7.83
C ASP A 243 2.69 0.16 -6.58
N GLY A 244 2.05 1.03 -5.79
CA GLY A 244 2.63 1.66 -4.61
C GLY A 244 3.57 2.84 -4.91
N THR A 245 3.77 3.20 -6.18
CA THR A 245 4.59 4.36 -6.56
C THR A 245 3.78 5.66 -6.49
N LEU A 246 4.41 6.77 -6.12
CA LEU A 246 3.81 8.11 -6.16
C LEU A 246 4.11 8.76 -7.51
N LYS A 247 3.08 9.14 -8.27
CA LYS A 247 3.25 9.83 -9.56
C LYS A 247 2.59 11.22 -9.53
N PRO A 248 3.28 12.27 -10.03
CA PRO A 248 2.72 13.61 -10.15
C PRO A 248 1.65 13.61 -11.25
N GLU A 249 0.40 13.86 -10.88
CA GLU A 249 -0.74 13.92 -11.80
C GLU A 249 -1.50 15.24 -11.65
N PRO A 250 -1.93 15.87 -12.76
CA PRO A 250 -2.69 17.11 -12.70
C PRO A 250 -4.13 16.82 -12.31
N ARG A 251 -4.55 17.24 -11.10
CA ARG A 251 -5.96 17.13 -10.68
C ARG A 251 -6.68 18.46 -10.77
N ARG A 252 -7.98 18.40 -11.05
CA ARG A 252 -8.86 19.59 -11.00
C ARG A 252 -9.51 19.70 -9.62
N PRO A 253 -9.73 20.91 -9.08
CA PRO A 253 -10.39 21.12 -7.78
C PRO A 253 -11.83 20.58 -7.70
N SER A 254 -12.45 20.26 -8.83
CA SER A 254 -13.77 19.62 -8.91
C SER A 254 -13.76 18.10 -8.68
N GLU A 255 -12.58 17.48 -8.67
CA GLU A 255 -12.40 16.02 -8.59
C GLU A 255 -12.14 15.53 -7.15
N TYR A 256 -11.94 16.45 -6.21
CA TYR A 256 -11.90 16.13 -4.79
C TYR A 256 -13.30 15.78 -4.29
N ILE A 257 -13.42 14.60 -3.69
CA ILE A 257 -14.61 14.23 -2.93
C ILE A 257 -14.56 14.99 -1.61
N VAL A 258 -15.11 16.21 -1.62
CA VAL A 258 -15.29 16.99 -0.39
C VAL A 258 -16.52 16.44 0.33
N ALA A 259 -16.30 15.61 1.35
CA ALA A 259 -17.34 15.24 2.30
C ALA A 259 -17.74 16.51 3.07
N SER A 260 -18.77 17.22 2.58
CA SER A 260 -19.28 18.38 3.30
C SER A 260 -19.79 17.92 4.67
N PRO A 261 -19.38 18.55 5.79
CA PRO A 261 -19.80 18.14 7.14
C PRO A 261 -21.28 18.44 7.44
N LYS A 262 -22.07 18.82 6.44
CA LYS A 262 -23.45 19.34 6.59
C LYS A 262 -24.55 18.31 6.34
N PHE A 263 -24.25 17.04 6.10
CA PHE A 263 -25.26 15.99 5.89
C PHE A 263 -25.37 14.96 7.03
N ALA A 264 -24.93 15.31 8.24
CA ALA A 264 -25.44 14.65 9.43
C ALA A 264 -26.82 15.24 9.78
N GLY A 265 -27.90 14.68 9.21
CA GLY A 265 -29.24 14.85 9.80
C GLY A 265 -30.41 15.29 8.91
N ALA A 266 -30.55 14.78 7.68
CA ALA A 266 -31.84 14.85 6.96
C ALA A 266 -32.24 13.47 6.44
N PRO A 267 -33.39 12.90 6.85
CA PRO A 267 -33.87 11.64 6.27
C PRO A 267 -34.19 11.87 4.80
N ALA A 268 -33.52 11.11 3.94
CA ALA A 268 -33.79 11.09 2.51
C ALA A 268 -35.27 10.69 2.29
N LYS A 269 -36.11 11.68 1.96
CA LYS A 269 -37.41 11.44 1.33
C LYS A 269 -37.16 10.87 -0.06
N ALA A 270 -37.02 9.55 -0.13
CA ALA A 270 -37.09 8.80 -1.38
C ALA A 270 -38.52 8.87 -1.92
N ARG A 271 -38.76 9.82 -2.83
CA ARG A 271 -39.96 9.85 -3.68
C ARG A 271 -39.62 9.12 -4.98
N GLY A 272 -40.00 7.85 -5.07
CA GLY A 272 -40.20 7.21 -6.38
C GLY A 272 -39.80 5.75 -6.53
N LYS A 273 -40.82 4.89 -6.45
CA LYS A 273 -41.09 3.76 -7.37
C LYS A 273 -40.39 2.40 -7.13
N GLY A 274 -41.04 1.60 -6.28
CA GLY A 274 -41.47 0.24 -6.63
C GLY A 274 -40.42 -0.87 -6.68
N GLY A 275 -40.32 -1.63 -5.58
CA GLY A 275 -39.70 -2.95 -5.54
C GLY A 275 -39.98 -3.59 -4.19
N LYS A 276 -40.57 -4.79 -4.19
CA LYS A 276 -41.21 -5.44 -3.05
C LYS A 276 -40.18 -5.92 -2.01
N SER A 277 -40.50 -5.79 -0.72
CA SER A 277 -39.89 -6.59 0.36
C SER A 277 -40.53 -7.99 0.38
N PRO A 278 -39.91 -9.03 0.99
CA PRO A 278 -39.89 -9.13 2.47
C PRO A 278 -38.65 -9.79 3.11
N GLU A 279 -38.56 -9.60 4.44
CA GLU A 279 -37.97 -10.50 5.45
C GLU A 279 -36.44 -10.63 5.63
N ARG A 280 -35.88 -9.75 6.48
CA ARG A 280 -35.16 -10.20 7.69
C ARG A 280 -35.09 -9.08 8.73
N THR A 281 -36.08 -9.09 9.62
CA THR A 281 -36.01 -8.46 10.94
C THR A 281 -34.92 -9.14 11.76
N LEU A 282 -34.00 -8.37 12.36
CA LEU A 282 -33.53 -8.49 13.75
C LEU A 282 -32.48 -7.38 14.00
N PHE A 283 -32.91 -6.12 13.97
CA PHE A 283 -32.17 -5.06 14.65
C PHE A 283 -32.65 -5.06 16.10
N VAL A 284 -31.78 -5.49 17.01
CA VAL A 284 -31.97 -5.29 18.44
C VAL A 284 -31.94 -3.78 18.68
N GLU A 285 -33.11 -3.25 19.03
CA GLU A 285 -33.30 -1.86 19.42
C GLU A 285 -32.56 -1.61 20.74
N GLN A 286 -31.27 -1.27 20.66
CA GLN A 286 -30.53 -0.74 21.80
C GLN A 286 -31.07 0.68 22.07
N LYS A 287 -31.99 0.75 23.03
CA LYS A 287 -32.44 2.00 23.64
C LYS A 287 -31.23 2.84 24.06
N LYS A 288 -31.26 4.10 23.62
CA LYS A 288 -30.38 5.22 23.98
C LYS A 288 -29.92 5.15 25.44
N ARG A 289 -28.66 4.80 25.66
CA ARG A 289 -27.90 5.18 26.85
C ARG A 289 -26.89 6.24 26.41
N PRO A 290 -26.71 7.34 27.17
CA PRO A 290 -25.62 8.26 26.91
C PRO A 290 -24.31 7.49 27.09
N VAL A 291 -23.49 7.49 26.04
CA VAL A 291 -22.18 6.87 26.02
C VAL A 291 -21.23 7.88 26.65
N ASP A 292 -20.86 7.66 27.91
CA ASP A 292 -19.58 8.18 28.41
C ASP A 292 -18.50 7.28 27.80
N ASP A 293 -17.75 7.84 26.86
CA ASP A 293 -16.69 7.16 26.09
C ASP A 293 -15.47 6.87 26.99
N VAL A 294 -15.55 5.80 27.79
CA VAL A 294 -14.37 5.06 28.25
C VAL A 294 -14.74 3.58 28.29
N ILE A 295 -14.29 2.83 27.26
CA ILE A 295 -14.31 1.37 27.30
C ILE A 295 -13.13 0.95 28.18
N HIS A 296 -13.41 0.57 29.44
CA HIS A 296 -12.44 -0.15 30.25
C HIS A 296 -12.44 -1.61 29.82
N ALA A 297 -11.37 -2.06 29.17
CA ALA A 297 -11.07 -3.47 29.07
C ALA A 297 -10.52 -3.90 30.44
N GLU A 298 -11.31 -4.62 31.22
CA GLU A 298 -10.81 -5.32 32.40
C GLU A 298 -10.00 -6.53 31.91
N GLU A 299 -8.82 -6.74 32.51
CA GLU A 299 -7.82 -7.75 32.11
C GLU A 299 -8.30 -9.21 32.30
N ASP A 300 -9.53 -9.44 32.75
CA ASP A 300 -10.14 -10.76 32.98
C ASP A 300 -10.98 -11.29 31.79
N ASP A 301 -11.08 -10.56 30.67
CA ASP A 301 -11.88 -10.97 29.50
C ASP A 301 -11.14 -11.97 28.58
N THR A 302 -10.23 -12.77 29.15
CA THR A 302 -9.64 -13.93 28.48
C THR A 302 -10.57 -15.13 28.61
N VAL A 303 -11.24 -15.48 27.51
CA VAL A 303 -11.95 -16.76 27.40
C VAL A 303 -10.95 -17.91 27.42
N ASP A 304 -10.92 -18.64 28.55
CA ASP A 304 -10.23 -19.93 28.67
C ASP A 304 -10.80 -20.94 27.67
N LEU A 305 -10.04 -21.24 26.63
CA LEU A 305 -10.36 -22.29 25.66
C LEU A 305 -9.61 -23.57 25.98
N ASP A 306 -10.00 -24.22 27.08
CA ASP A 306 -9.65 -25.62 27.32
C ASP A 306 -10.78 -26.52 26.79
N ARG A 307 -10.59 -27.08 25.59
CA ARG A 307 -11.17 -28.37 25.21
C ARG A 307 -10.45 -29.07 24.06
#